data_AF-A0A3M5WRM8-F1
#
_entry.id   AF-A0A3M5WRM8-F1
#
_cell.length_a   1.000
_cell.length_b   1.000
_cell.length_c   1.000
_cell.angle_alpha   90.00
_cell.angle_beta   90.00
_cell.angle_gamma   90.00
#
_symmetry.space_group_name_H-M   'P 1'
#
loop_
_entity.id
_entity.type
_entity.pdbx_description
1 polymer ?
#
loop_
_entity_poly.entity_id
_entity_poly.type
_entity_poly.pdbx_seq_one_letter_code
_entity_poly.pdbx_strand_id
1 'polypeptide(L)'
;MKAHIGVDAESGLVHSMVGAAANVADVTQVDQLLHGEETYVSGDAGYTSVEKRPEHQNRQMIWSIAARPSSYKKHAKKSLIGRMRRKIEYAKAQLRAKVEHPFRVIKRQFGYTKVRFRGLLKNTAQQTTLFALSNLWMMRNGC
;
A
#
# COMPACT_ATOMS: atom_id res chain seq x y z
N MET A 1 4.12 11.22 -12.08
CA MET A 1 4.63 10.86 -10.74
C MET A 1 3.62 9.94 -10.08
N LYS A 2 4.02 9.29 -8.99
CA LYS A 2 3.15 8.48 -8.14
C LYS A 2 3.45 8.72 -6.66
N ALA A 3 2.46 8.42 -5.82
CA ALA A 3 2.60 8.46 -4.37
C ALA A 3 2.58 7.02 -3.85
N HIS A 4 3.63 6.65 -3.13
CA HIS A 4 3.69 5.43 -2.34
C HIS A 4 3.33 5.82 -0.90
N ILE A 5 2.49 5.05 -0.24
CA ILE A 5 2.08 5.33 1.14
C ILE A 5 2.16 4.07 2.00
N GLY A 6 2.62 4.22 3.23
CA GLY A 6 2.42 3.26 4.30
C GLY A 6 1.15 3.61 5.06
N VAL A 7 0.29 2.63 5.27
CA VAL A 7 -0.98 2.79 5.95
C VAL A 7 -1.03 1.80 7.10
N ASP A 8 -1.38 2.30 8.27
CA ASP A 8 -1.54 1.48 9.45
C ASP A 8 -2.72 0.51 9.26
N ALA A 9 -2.45 -0.76 9.50
CA ALA A 9 -3.38 -1.84 9.22
C ALA A 9 -4.61 -1.80 10.11
N GLU A 10 -4.56 -1.17 11.28
CA GLU A 10 -5.67 -1.11 12.23
C GLU A 10 -6.55 0.11 11.94
N SER A 11 -5.96 1.31 12.08
CA SER A 11 -6.62 2.61 11.92
C SER A 11 -6.92 2.99 10.47
N GLY A 12 -6.16 2.48 9.51
CA GLY A 12 -6.25 2.90 8.10
C GLY A 12 -5.67 4.29 7.83
N LEU A 13 -4.92 4.87 8.77
CA LEU A 13 -4.26 6.16 8.62
C LEU A 13 -2.92 6.03 7.90
N VAL A 14 -2.58 7.06 7.12
CA VAL A 14 -1.28 7.15 6.44
C VAL A 14 -0.21 7.52 7.46
N HIS A 15 0.86 6.73 7.58
CA HIS A 15 1.98 7.03 8.47
C HIS A 15 3.25 7.44 7.72
N SER A 16 3.42 6.98 6.47
CA SER A 16 4.56 7.32 5.62
C SER A 16 4.11 7.60 4.19
N MET A 17 4.88 8.43 3.49
CA MET A 17 4.58 8.78 2.10
C MET A 17 5.86 9.12 1.34
N VAL A 18 5.97 8.60 0.12
CA VAL A 18 7.06 8.89 -0.81
C VAL A 18 6.49 9.28 -2.17
N GLY A 19 6.85 10.47 -2.63
CA GLY A 19 6.58 10.92 -4.00
C GLY A 19 7.70 10.50 -4.95
N ALA A 20 7.37 9.75 -5.99
CA ALA A 20 8.35 9.25 -6.95
C ALA A 20 7.95 9.53 -8.41
N ALA A 21 8.93 9.48 -9.32
CA ALA A 21 8.64 9.50 -10.75
C ALA A 21 7.83 8.24 -11.16
N ALA A 22 7.07 8.34 -12.26
CA ALA A 22 6.14 7.27 -12.64
C ALA A 22 6.84 5.96 -13.04
N ASN A 23 8.09 6.04 -13.50
CA ASN A 23 8.92 4.92 -13.95
C ASN A 23 9.64 4.18 -12.82
N VAL A 24 9.70 4.75 -11.60
CA VAL A 24 10.33 4.09 -10.45
C VAL A 24 9.56 2.81 -10.12
N ALA A 25 10.21 1.69 -9.81
CA ALA A 25 9.50 0.45 -9.47
C ALA A 25 8.94 0.49 -8.04
N ASP A 26 7.70 0.02 -7.83
CA ASP A 26 7.02 0.11 -6.51
C ASP A 26 7.82 -0.56 -5.38
N VAL A 27 8.37 -1.74 -5.67
CA VAL A 27 9.15 -2.54 -4.72
C VAL A 27 10.38 -1.82 -4.16
N THR A 28 10.89 -0.79 -4.86
CA THR A 28 12.09 -0.03 -4.43
C THR A 28 11.79 1.02 -3.37
N GLN A 29 10.52 1.35 -3.14
CA GLN A 29 10.13 2.42 -2.22
C GLN A 29 9.71 1.89 -0.84
N VAL A 30 9.61 0.56 -0.69
CA VAL A 30 9.09 -0.09 0.53
C VAL A 30 9.90 0.27 1.76
N ASP A 31 11.23 0.31 1.65
CA ASP A 31 12.13 0.64 2.75
C ASP A 31 11.79 1.98 3.42
N GLN A 32 11.48 2.98 2.60
CA GLN A 32 11.10 4.33 3.04
C GLN A 32 9.68 4.41 3.60
N LEU A 33 8.85 3.39 3.37
CA LEU A 33 7.48 3.35 3.88
C LEU A 33 7.38 2.73 5.27
N LEU A 34 8.42 2.05 5.73
CA LEU A 34 8.42 1.29 6.97
C LEU A 34 9.19 2.04 8.06
N HIS A 35 8.80 1.85 9.30
CA HIS A 35 9.39 2.46 10.49
C HIS A 35 10.37 1.53 11.23
N GLY A 36 10.33 0.23 10.94
CA GLY A 36 11.26 -0.79 11.48
C GLY A 36 10.67 -1.64 12.59
N GLU A 37 9.52 -1.27 13.14
CA GLU A 37 8.81 -2.02 14.19
C GLU A 37 7.70 -2.93 13.63
N GLU A 38 7.50 -2.93 12.30
CA GLU A 38 6.47 -3.74 11.67
C GLU A 38 6.75 -5.24 11.84
N THR A 39 5.74 -5.97 12.31
CA THR A 39 5.77 -7.43 12.37
C THR A 39 5.07 -8.09 11.18
N TYR A 40 4.28 -7.32 10.44
CA TYR A 40 3.50 -7.77 9.30
C TYR A 40 3.32 -6.65 8.28
N VAL A 41 3.62 -6.93 7.01
CA VAL A 41 3.41 -6.01 5.88
C VAL A 41 2.56 -6.70 4.82
N SER A 42 1.55 -6.00 4.31
CA SER A 42 0.71 -6.47 3.20
C SER A 42 0.87 -5.59 1.97
N GLY A 43 1.01 -6.21 0.80
CA GLY A 43 1.23 -5.51 -0.46
C GLY A 43 0.54 -6.18 -1.64
N ASP A 44 0.38 -5.44 -2.74
CA ASP A 44 -0.10 -6.02 -3.99
C ASP A 44 0.99 -6.84 -4.71
N ALA A 45 0.62 -7.50 -5.81
CA ALA A 45 1.53 -8.36 -6.56
C ALA A 45 2.72 -7.62 -7.22
N GLY A 46 2.68 -6.28 -7.29
CA GLY A 46 3.80 -5.43 -7.72
C GLY A 46 4.98 -5.46 -6.75
N TYR A 47 4.74 -5.83 -5.49
CA TYR A 47 5.75 -5.98 -4.44
C TYR A 47 6.29 -7.41 -4.30
N THR A 48 6.09 -8.27 -5.32
CA THR A 48 6.60 -9.65 -5.30
C THR A 48 8.12 -9.66 -5.12
N SER A 49 8.64 -10.53 -4.23
CA SER A 49 10.06 -10.66 -3.90
C SER A 49 10.68 -9.47 -3.16
N VAL A 50 9.87 -8.60 -2.56
CA VAL A 50 10.34 -7.51 -1.70
C VAL A 50 11.25 -8.04 -0.59
N GLU A 51 10.90 -9.18 0.00
CA GLU A 51 11.63 -9.81 1.10
C GLU A 51 13.07 -10.22 0.74
N LYS A 52 13.37 -10.36 -0.56
CA LYS A 52 14.70 -10.77 -1.04
C LYS A 52 15.64 -9.60 -1.27
N ARG A 53 15.14 -8.37 -1.20
CA ARG A 53 15.94 -7.17 -1.49
C ARG A 53 16.95 -6.90 -0.36
N PRO A 54 18.16 -6.41 -0.66
CA PRO A 54 19.22 -6.17 0.33
C PRO A 54 18.76 -5.37 1.55
N GLU A 55 17.97 -4.33 1.34
CA GLU A 55 17.37 -3.45 2.36
C GLU A 55 16.45 -4.18 3.37
N HIS A 56 16.06 -5.42 3.07
CA HIS A 56 15.07 -6.18 3.84
C HIS A 56 15.60 -7.49 4.41
N GLN A 57 16.85 -7.87 4.11
CA GLN A 57 17.43 -9.16 4.51
C GLN A 57 17.45 -9.38 6.04
N ASN A 58 17.62 -8.31 6.82
CA ASN A 58 17.70 -8.39 8.28
C ASN A 58 16.37 -8.15 8.98
N ARG A 59 15.26 -7.99 8.24
CA ARG A 59 13.95 -7.69 8.81
C ARG A 59 13.20 -8.98 9.17
N GLN A 60 12.91 -9.16 10.45
CA GLN A 60 12.16 -10.32 10.94
C GLN A 60 10.66 -10.03 10.99
N MET A 61 10.00 -10.09 9.83
CA MET A 61 8.57 -9.85 9.74
C MET A 61 7.88 -10.66 8.64
N ILE A 62 6.56 -10.71 8.70
CA ILE A 62 5.73 -11.44 7.74
C ILE A 62 5.45 -10.55 6.52
N TRP A 63 5.95 -10.98 5.36
CA TRP A 63 5.63 -10.36 4.07
C TRP A 63 4.42 -11.04 3.42
N SER A 64 3.27 -10.38 3.47
CA SER A 64 2.01 -10.86 2.93
C SER A 64 1.70 -10.20 1.58
N ILE A 65 2.42 -10.65 0.56
CA ILE A 65 2.25 -10.14 -0.80
C ILE A 65 1.14 -10.91 -1.54
N ALA A 66 0.26 -10.19 -2.23
CA ALA A 66 -0.80 -10.78 -3.02
C ALA A 66 -0.20 -11.64 -4.15
N ALA A 67 -0.67 -12.88 -4.29
CA ALA A 67 -0.15 -13.76 -5.31
C ALA A 67 -0.84 -13.51 -6.67
N ARG A 68 -0.07 -13.67 -7.76
CA ARG A 68 -0.54 -13.37 -9.12
C ARG A 68 -1.61 -14.39 -9.56
N PRO A 69 -2.66 -13.98 -10.30
CA PRO A 69 -3.68 -14.90 -10.81
C PRO A 69 -3.12 -16.14 -11.54
N SER A 70 -2.01 -15.97 -12.25
CA SER A 70 -1.34 -17.04 -12.99
C SER A 70 -0.71 -18.13 -12.12
N SER A 71 -0.30 -17.84 -10.88
CA SER A 71 0.28 -18.84 -9.97
C SER A 71 -0.74 -19.88 -9.52
N TYR A 72 -2.05 -19.62 -9.68
CA TYR A 72 -3.12 -20.51 -9.25
C TYR A 72 -3.55 -21.54 -10.29
N LYS A 73 -3.10 -21.44 -11.55
CA LYS A 73 -3.52 -22.34 -12.64
C LYS A 73 -3.24 -23.82 -12.33
N LYS A 74 -2.28 -24.11 -11.44
CA LYS A 74 -1.86 -25.46 -11.06
C LYS A 74 -2.81 -26.21 -10.13
N HIS A 75 -3.82 -25.54 -9.54
CA HIS A 75 -4.76 -26.19 -8.61
C HIS A 75 -6.18 -26.14 -9.14
N ALA A 76 -6.87 -27.28 -9.14
CA ALA A 76 -8.28 -27.35 -9.53
C ALA A 76 -9.12 -26.38 -8.68
N LYS A 77 -9.91 -25.50 -9.33
CA LYS A 77 -10.71 -24.43 -8.68
C LYS A 77 -11.65 -24.93 -7.56
N LYS A 78 -12.05 -26.21 -7.61
CA LYS A 78 -12.94 -26.86 -6.64
C LYS A 78 -12.23 -27.62 -5.51
N SER A 79 -10.90 -27.76 -5.57
CA SER A 79 -10.12 -28.43 -4.52
C SER A 79 -10.22 -27.68 -3.19
N LEU A 80 -10.10 -28.39 -2.07
CA LEU A 80 -10.03 -27.80 -0.73
C LEU A 80 -8.91 -26.76 -0.62
N ILE A 81 -7.73 -27.10 -1.16
CA ILE A 81 -6.55 -26.21 -1.23
C ILE A 81 -6.87 -24.92 -2.00
N GLY A 82 -7.53 -25.03 -3.15
CA GLY A 82 -7.94 -23.87 -3.95
C GLY A 82 -8.96 -22.97 -3.22
N ARG A 83 -9.89 -23.56 -2.46
CA ARG A 83 -10.84 -22.79 -1.64
C ARG A 83 -10.15 -22.03 -0.51
N MET A 84 -9.26 -22.68 0.24
CA MET A 84 -8.55 -22.04 1.35
C MET A 84 -7.64 -20.91 0.87
N ARG A 85 -6.93 -21.10 -0.24
CA ARG A 85 -6.11 -20.03 -0.83
C ARG A 85 -6.92 -18.82 -1.24
N ARG A 86 -8.11 -19.00 -1.83
CA ARG A 86 -8.99 -17.87 -2.15
C ARG A 86 -9.41 -17.08 -0.92
N LYS A 87 -9.68 -17.76 0.21
CA LYS A 87 -9.99 -17.08 1.48
C LYS A 87 -8.81 -16.23 1.97
N ILE A 88 -7.58 -16.77 1.87
CA ILE A 88 -6.35 -16.03 2.22
C ILE A 88 -6.19 -14.79 1.34
N GLU A 89 -6.30 -14.93 0.02
CA GLU A 89 -6.14 -13.79 -0.90
C GLU A 89 -7.28 -12.78 -0.77
N TYR A 90 -8.49 -13.23 -0.43
CA TYR A 90 -9.59 -12.33 -0.09
C TYR A 90 -9.29 -11.51 1.17
N ALA A 91 -8.79 -12.14 2.23
CA ALA A 91 -8.38 -11.45 3.45
C ALA A 91 -7.25 -10.44 3.19
N LYS A 92 -6.23 -10.81 2.38
CA LYS A 92 -5.19 -9.88 1.93
C LYS A 92 -5.79 -8.69 1.17
N ALA A 93 -6.78 -8.93 0.29
CA ALA A 93 -7.44 -7.88 -0.47
C ALA A 93 -8.25 -6.93 0.43
N GLN A 94 -8.94 -7.45 1.45
CA GLN A 94 -9.65 -6.63 2.44
C GLN A 94 -8.67 -5.70 3.18
N LEU A 95 -7.52 -6.22 3.58
CA LEU A 95 -6.50 -5.39 4.22
C LEU A 95 -5.95 -4.31 3.27
N ARG A 96 -5.65 -4.69 2.02
CA ARG A 96 -5.19 -3.73 1.00
C ARG A 96 -6.22 -2.64 0.72
N ALA A 97 -7.51 -2.93 0.80
CA ALA A 97 -8.57 -1.93 0.58
C ALA A 97 -8.45 -0.73 1.54
N LYS A 98 -7.85 -0.89 2.73
CA LYS A 98 -7.61 0.22 3.66
C LYS A 98 -6.73 1.32 3.04
N VAL A 99 -5.76 0.95 2.19
CA VAL A 99 -4.90 1.92 1.48
C VAL A 99 -5.70 2.81 0.53
N GLU A 100 -6.86 2.33 0.04
CA GLU A 100 -7.68 3.06 -0.92
C GLU A 100 -8.49 4.17 -0.25
N HIS A 101 -8.73 4.10 1.06
CA HIS A 101 -9.53 5.08 1.80
C HIS A 101 -8.88 6.48 1.78
N PRO A 102 -7.60 6.67 2.16
CA PRO A 102 -6.94 7.97 2.03
C PRO A 102 -6.97 8.51 0.60
N PHE A 103 -6.73 7.66 -0.40
CA PHE A 103 -6.79 8.08 -1.80
C PHE A 103 -8.19 8.54 -2.22
N ARG A 104 -9.25 7.86 -1.76
CA ARG A 104 -10.64 8.29 -1.99
C ARG A 104 -10.89 9.65 -1.36
N VAL A 105 -10.42 9.85 -0.12
CA VAL A 105 -10.61 11.11 0.61
C VAL A 105 -9.96 12.28 -0.12
N ILE A 106 -8.67 12.18 -0.46
CA ILE A 106 -7.99 13.28 -1.16
C ILE A 106 -8.63 13.56 -2.54
N LYS A 107 -9.11 12.52 -3.24
CA LYS A 107 -9.74 12.68 -4.57
C LYS A 107 -11.13 13.31 -4.48
N ARG A 108 -11.96 12.89 -3.52
CA ARG A 108 -13.38 13.25 -3.45
C ARG A 108 -13.66 14.43 -2.54
N GLN A 109 -13.04 14.48 -1.36
CA GLN A 109 -13.24 15.57 -0.39
C GLN A 109 -12.34 16.77 -0.68
N PHE A 110 -11.09 16.52 -1.08
CA PHE A 110 -10.12 17.58 -1.35
C PHE A 110 -9.90 17.88 -2.85
N GLY A 111 -10.63 17.18 -3.73
CA GLY A 111 -10.61 17.46 -5.18
C GLY A 111 -9.26 17.21 -5.87
N TYR A 112 -8.41 16.35 -5.31
CA TYR A 112 -7.11 16.00 -5.90
C TYR A 112 -7.26 14.93 -7.00
N THR A 113 -7.75 15.35 -8.17
CA THR A 113 -7.84 14.50 -9.38
C THR A 113 -6.59 14.62 -10.27
N LYS A 114 -5.96 15.79 -10.14
CA LYS A 114 -4.82 16.40 -10.82
C LYS A 114 -3.48 16.55 -10.10
N VAL A 115 -2.33 16.19 -10.68
CA VAL A 115 -1.09 16.92 -10.31
C VAL A 115 -1.22 18.38 -10.77
N ARG A 116 -0.81 19.35 -9.94
CA ARG A 116 -0.98 20.78 -10.23
C ARG A 116 0.33 21.50 -10.52
N PHE A 117 1.42 21.02 -9.94
CA PHE A 117 2.70 21.72 -10.02
C PHE A 117 3.61 21.13 -11.10
N ARG A 118 4.48 21.96 -11.64
CA ARG A 118 5.63 21.51 -12.43
C ARG A 118 6.76 21.16 -11.47
N GLY A 119 7.14 19.88 -11.45
CA GLY A 119 8.25 19.37 -10.63
C GLY A 119 7.81 18.40 -9.52
N LEU A 120 8.67 17.42 -9.23
CA LEU A 120 8.39 16.34 -8.28
C LEU A 120 8.28 16.86 -6.83
N LEU A 121 9.20 17.74 -6.42
CA LEU A 121 9.23 18.27 -5.04
C LEU A 121 7.94 18.97 -4.65
N LYS A 122 7.44 19.89 -5.49
CA LYS A 122 6.22 20.66 -5.23
C LYS A 122 4.98 19.77 -5.13
N ASN A 123 4.85 18.80 -6.03
CA ASN A 123 3.72 17.87 -5.97
C ASN A 123 3.83 16.88 -4.80
N THR A 124 5.05 16.48 -4.41
CA THR A 124 5.27 15.63 -3.23
C THR A 124 4.81 16.37 -1.98
N ALA A 125 5.28 17.60 -1.76
CA ALA A 125 4.83 18.45 -0.66
C ALA A 125 3.29 18.61 -0.64
N GLN A 126 2.66 18.88 -1.79
CA GLN A 126 1.19 18.96 -1.89
C GLN A 126 0.52 17.66 -1.44
N GLN A 127 0.98 16.51 -1.91
CA GLN A 127 0.41 15.22 -1.55
C GLN A 127 0.64 14.87 -0.07
N THR A 128 1.80 15.19 0.50
CA THR A 128 2.07 15.02 1.94
C THR A 128 1.04 15.80 2.76
N THR A 129 0.81 17.07 2.42
CA THR A 129 -0.20 17.88 3.09
C THR A 129 -1.61 17.28 2.93
N LEU A 130 -1.96 16.82 1.73
CA LEU A 130 -3.27 16.22 1.48
C LEU A 130 -3.49 14.92 2.28
N PHE A 131 -2.48 14.06 2.42
CA PHE A 131 -2.59 12.86 3.24
C PHE A 131 -2.67 13.18 4.74
N ALA A 132 -1.94 14.19 5.22
CA ALA A 132 -2.08 14.67 6.59
C ALA A 132 -3.52 15.19 6.87
N LEU A 133 -4.07 16.00 5.97
CA LEU A 133 -5.46 16.47 6.05
C LEU A 133 -6.47 15.32 5.90
N SER A 134 -6.16 14.31 5.07
CA SER A 134 -6.96 13.10 4.94
C SER A 134 -7.04 12.34 6.27
N ASN A 135 -5.93 12.19 6.99
CA ASN A 135 -5.93 11.54 8.30
C ASN A 135 -6.83 12.28 9.29
N LEU A 136 -6.70 13.61 9.39
CA LEU A 136 -7.57 14.42 10.26
C LEU A 136 -9.05 14.28 9.87
N TRP A 137 -9.35 14.30 8.58
CA TRP A 137 -10.70 14.10 8.09
C TRP A 137 -11.22 12.70 8.44
N MET A 138 -10.41 11.66 8.28
CA MET A 138 -10.80 10.28 8.59
C MET A 138 -11.06 10.06 10.08
N MET A 139 -10.30 10.75 10.95
CA MET A 139 -10.44 10.64 12.42
C MET A 139 -11.59 11.46 13.02
N ARG A 140 -12.21 12.37 12.25
CA ARG A 140 -13.11 13.40 12.79
C ARG A 140 -14.35 12.89 13.54
N ASN A 141 -14.76 11.65 13.30
CA ASN A 141 -15.96 11.07 13.91
C ASN A 141 -15.66 10.09 15.06
N GLY A 142 -14.40 9.95 15.48
CA GLY A 142 -13.99 8.91 16.43
C GLY A 142 -14.03 7.50 15.81
N CYS A 143 -13.32 6.56 16.43
CA CYS A 143 -13.36 5.13 16.08
C CYS A 143 -14.69 4.49 16.50
#